data_AF-A0A7V2PSU4-F1
#
_entry.id   AF-A0A7V2PSU4-F1
#
_cell.length_a   1.000
_cell.length_b   1.000
_cell.length_c   1.000
_cell.angle_alpha   90.00
_cell.angle_beta   90.00
_cell.angle_gamma   90.00
#
_symmetry.space_group_name_H-M   'P 1'
#
loop_
_entity.id
_entity.type
_entity.pdbx_description
1 polymer ?
#
loop_
_entity_poly.entity_id
_entity_poly.type
_entity_poly.pdbx_seq_one_letter_code
_entity_poly.pdbx_strand_id
1 'polypeptide(L)'
;MQEAWMPKEEKHIIYVEDEPEMIDLVRLILESKGYIVTGASGGRNGINLIKSQKPDLVLLDLMMPDLDGWDVYQQLKSDSSTDDIPVIVVTAKAQAIDKVLGLHIAKVNDYISKPFSPQELIQSVERVLSQGEADSSSEVTNL
;
A
#
# COMPACT_ATOMS: atom_id res chain seq x y z
N MET A 1 35.92 -14.12 5.52
CA MET A 1 34.98 -13.34 6.35
C MET A 1 33.60 -13.76 5.91
N GLN A 2 32.82 -14.39 6.78
CA GLN A 2 31.43 -14.77 6.47
C GLN A 2 30.60 -13.49 6.51
N GLU A 3 29.97 -13.14 5.39
CA GLU A 3 28.90 -12.14 5.38
C GLU A 3 27.83 -12.65 6.35
N ALA A 4 27.58 -11.91 7.42
CA ALA A 4 26.55 -12.26 8.39
C ALA A 4 25.21 -12.33 7.64
N TRP A 5 24.58 -13.50 7.66
CA TRP A 5 23.19 -13.66 7.24
C TRP A 5 22.33 -12.80 8.18
N MET A 6 22.00 -11.59 7.74
CA MET A 6 20.90 -10.83 8.32
C MET A 6 19.66 -11.21 7.53
N PRO A 7 18.66 -11.87 8.14
CA PRO A 7 17.41 -12.12 7.44
C PRO A 7 16.85 -10.76 7.01
N LYS A 8 16.53 -10.62 5.73
CA LYS A 8 15.84 -9.44 5.22
C LYS A 8 14.51 -9.38 5.96
N GLU A 9 14.23 -8.27 6.64
CA GLU A 9 13.00 -8.11 7.40
C GLU A 9 11.80 -8.30 6.46
N GLU A 10 10.91 -9.24 6.79
CA GLU A 10 9.74 -9.53 5.95
C GLU A 10 8.78 -8.34 6.03
N LYS A 11 8.65 -7.61 4.92
CA LYS A 11 7.80 -6.43 4.84
C LYS A 11 6.32 -6.83 4.79
N HIS A 12 5.51 -6.18 5.62
CA HIS A 12 4.08 -6.46 5.76
C HIS A 12 3.25 -5.48 4.94
N ILE A 13 2.37 -6.03 4.11
CA ILE A 13 1.48 -5.29 3.22
C ILE A 13 0.04 -5.60 3.62
N ILE A 14 -0.76 -4.55 3.82
CA ILE A 14 -2.21 -4.69 3.93
C ILE A 14 -2.86 -4.28 2.62
N TYR A 15 -3.71 -5.14 2.09
CA TYR A 15 -4.53 -4.83 0.92
C TYR A 15 -6.00 -4.64 1.33
N VAL A 16 -6.52 -3.43 1.15
CA VAL A 16 -7.92 -3.07 1.39
C VAL A 16 -8.71 -3.18 0.09
N GLU A 17 -9.57 -4.18 0.01
CA GLU A 17 -10.24 -4.64 -1.20
C GLU A 17 -11.46 -5.48 -0.85
N ASP A 18 -12.57 -5.33 -1.57
CA ASP A 18 -13.81 -6.09 -1.31
C ASP A 18 -13.93 -7.36 -2.15
N GLU A 19 -13.13 -7.51 -3.20
CA GLU A 19 -13.07 -8.73 -4.00
C GLU A 19 -12.05 -9.73 -3.42
N PRO A 20 -12.46 -10.83 -2.75
CA PRO A 20 -11.53 -11.78 -2.13
C PRO A 20 -10.60 -12.45 -3.14
N GLU A 21 -11.07 -12.68 -4.36
CA GLU A 21 -10.26 -13.24 -5.46
C GLU A 21 -9.11 -12.30 -5.83
N MET A 22 -9.32 -10.98 -5.75
CA MET A 22 -8.28 -9.98 -5.99
C MET A 22 -7.25 -9.95 -4.85
N ILE A 23 -7.71 -10.09 -3.60
CA ILE A 23 -6.82 -10.24 -2.44
C ILE A 23 -5.92 -11.47 -2.62
N ASP A 24 -6.50 -12.61 -2.98
CA ASP A 24 -5.75 -13.87 -3.14
C ASP A 24 -4.76 -13.80 -4.31
N LEU A 25 -5.14 -13.15 -5.41
CA LEU A 25 -4.23 -12.91 -6.54
C LEU A 25 -3.03 -12.03 -6.13
N VAL A 26 -3.29 -10.91 -5.46
CA VAL A 26 -2.23 -10.00 -4.99
C VAL A 26 -1.33 -10.68 -3.96
N ARG A 27 -1.91 -11.43 -3.03
CA ARG A 27 -1.18 -12.25 -2.07
C ARG A 27 -0.23 -13.22 -2.78
N LEU A 28 -0.74 -14.00 -3.74
CA LEU A 28 0.06 -14.97 -4.50
C LEU A 28 1.25 -14.29 -5.20
N ILE A 29 1.03 -13.12 -5.81
CA ILE A 29 2.07 -12.40 -6.53
C ILE A 29 3.16 -11.89 -5.56
N LEU A 30 2.77 -11.27 -4.45
CA LEU A 30 3.70 -10.59 -3.54
C LEU A 30 4.38 -11.54 -2.55
N GLU A 31 3.70 -12.59 -2.09
CA GLU A 31 4.34 -13.63 -1.26
C GLU A 31 5.44 -14.36 -2.04
N SER A 32 5.33 -14.47 -3.37
CA SER A 32 6.42 -14.98 -4.22
C SER A 32 7.71 -14.14 -4.18
N LYS A 33 7.63 -12.92 -3.64
CA LYS A 33 8.73 -11.98 -3.42
C LYS A 33 9.15 -11.86 -1.96
N GLY A 34 8.56 -12.65 -1.06
CA GLY A 34 8.88 -12.64 0.37
C GLY A 34 8.17 -11.55 1.17
N TYR A 35 7.09 -10.97 0.63
CA TYR A 35 6.21 -10.06 1.39
C TYR A 35 5.17 -10.86 2.17
N ILE A 36 4.76 -10.34 3.34
CA ILE A 36 3.59 -10.85 4.07
C ILE A 36 2.38 -10.03 3.63
N VAL A 37 1.31 -10.67 3.13
CA VAL A 37 0.11 -9.95 2.66
C VAL A 37 -1.12 -10.31 3.48
N THR A 38 -1.69 -9.31 4.13
CA THR A 38 -2.98 -9.43 4.84
C THR A 38 -4.07 -8.67 4.09
N GLY A 39 -5.15 -9.36 3.73
CA GLY A 39 -6.32 -8.74 3.11
C GLY A 39 -7.29 -8.19 4.16
N ALA A 40 -7.92 -7.07 3.86
CA ALA A 40 -9.02 -6.50 4.62
C ALA A 40 -10.18 -6.17 3.69
N SER A 41 -11.31 -6.85 3.88
CA SER A 41 -12.56 -6.53 3.16
C SER A 41 -13.22 -5.30 3.78
N GLY A 42 -13.36 -4.27 2.96
CA GLY A 42 -14.05 -3.03 3.26
C GLY A 42 -13.20 -2.02 4.02
N GLY A 43 -13.45 -0.74 3.76
CA GLY A 43 -12.63 0.35 4.29
C GLY A 43 -12.59 0.42 5.83
N ARG A 44 -13.68 0.09 6.54
CA ARG A 44 -13.71 0.10 8.01
C ARG A 44 -12.79 -0.97 8.62
N ASN A 45 -12.81 -2.18 8.09
CA ASN A 45 -11.91 -3.23 8.55
C ASN A 45 -10.46 -2.90 8.16
N GLY A 46 -10.25 -2.35 6.96
CA GLY A 46 -8.96 -1.84 6.50
C GLY A 46 -8.35 -0.86 7.49
N ILE A 47 -9.06 0.21 7.87
CA ILE A 47 -8.56 1.22 8.82
C ILE A 47 -8.20 0.59 10.16
N ASN A 48 -9.07 -0.26 10.72
CA ASN A 48 -8.81 -0.90 12.01
C ASN A 48 -7.56 -1.80 11.96
N LEU A 49 -7.40 -2.54 10.86
CA LEU A 49 -6.27 -3.44 10.68
C LEU A 49 -4.97 -2.64 10.50
N ILE A 50 -4.98 -1.60 9.67
CA ILE A 50 -3.82 -0.73 9.44
C ILE A 50 -3.38 -0.06 10.76
N LYS A 51 -4.32 0.44 11.55
CA LYS A 51 -4.00 1.06 12.84
C LYS A 51 -3.43 0.07 13.87
N SER A 52 -3.87 -1.18 13.85
CA SER A 52 -3.43 -2.19 14.81
C SER A 52 -2.14 -2.90 14.41
N GLN A 53 -1.92 -3.14 13.12
CA GLN A 53 -0.77 -3.91 12.62
C GLN A 53 0.37 -3.04 12.08
N LYS A 54 0.13 -1.76 11.76
CA LYS A 54 1.15 -0.81 11.26
C LYS A 54 1.99 -1.41 10.10
N PRO A 55 1.35 -1.74 8.97
CA PRO A 55 2.05 -2.34 7.83
C PRO A 55 3.09 -1.37 7.25
N ASP A 56 4.09 -1.93 6.55
CA ASP A 56 5.07 -1.16 5.79
C ASP A 56 4.45 -0.52 4.53
N LEU A 57 3.33 -1.05 4.03
CA LEU A 57 2.64 -0.55 2.84
C LEU A 57 1.15 -0.90 2.87
N VAL A 58 0.33 0.03 2.36
CA VAL A 58 -1.09 -0.21 2.06
C VAL A 58 -1.32 -0.23 0.55
N LEU A 59 -1.96 -1.29 0.07
CA LEU A 59 -2.64 -1.31 -1.21
C LEU A 59 -4.12 -0.98 -0.98
N LEU A 60 -4.70 -0.11 -1.80
CA LEU A 60 -6.05 0.40 -1.58
C LEU A 60 -6.85 0.45 -2.87
N ASP A 61 -7.97 -0.27 -2.93
CA ASP A 61 -9.00 0.01 -3.93
C ASP A 61 -9.83 1.24 -3.52
N LEU A 62 -10.14 2.08 -4.50
CA LEU A 62 -11.06 3.20 -4.34
C LEU A 62 -12.52 2.81 -4.61
N MET A 63 -12.76 1.73 -5.34
CA MET A 63 -14.11 1.30 -5.72
C MET A 63 -14.60 0.17 -4.81
N MET A 64 -14.94 0.54 -3.57
CA MET A 64 -15.57 -0.35 -2.60
C MET A 64 -17.05 0.05 -2.37
N PRO A 65 -18.00 -0.89 -2.26
CA PRO A 65 -19.43 -0.62 -2.06
C PRO A 65 -19.79 0.05 -0.72
N ASP A 66 -19.06 -0.24 0.36
CA ASP A 66 -19.46 0.14 1.73
C ASP A 66 -18.87 1.48 2.20
N LEU A 67 -17.64 1.78 1.80
CA LEU A 67 -16.93 3.02 2.14
C LEU A 67 -16.07 3.42 0.94
N ASP A 68 -16.16 4.69 0.52
CA ASP A 68 -15.32 5.21 -0.55
C ASP A 68 -13.85 5.05 -0.14
N GLY A 69 -13.04 4.35 -0.93
CA GLY A 69 -11.62 4.15 -0.59
C GLY A 69 -10.87 5.49 -0.51
N TRP A 70 -11.42 6.57 -1.07
CA TRP A 70 -10.92 7.92 -0.84
C TRP A 70 -11.03 8.36 0.63
N ASP A 71 -12.16 8.05 1.29
CA ASP A 71 -12.34 8.35 2.71
C ASP A 71 -11.39 7.54 3.59
N VAL A 72 -11.05 6.31 3.17
CA VAL A 72 -10.00 5.50 3.81
C VAL A 72 -8.66 6.22 3.71
N TYR A 73 -8.25 6.61 2.51
CA TYR A 73 -6.98 7.33 2.30
C TYR A 73 -6.90 8.60 3.15
N GLN A 74 -7.94 9.43 3.12
CA GLN A 74 -7.99 10.68 3.87
C GLN A 74 -7.90 10.46 5.39
N GLN A 75 -8.55 9.42 5.92
CA GLN A 75 -8.47 9.07 7.33
C GLN A 75 -7.08 8.59 7.72
N LEU A 76 -6.42 7.78 6.89
CA LEU A 76 -5.06 7.34 7.15
C LEU A 76 -4.09 8.52 7.18
N LYS A 77 -4.21 9.45 6.23
CA LYS A 77 -3.33 10.63 6.12
C LYS A 77 -3.64 11.75 7.11
N SER A 78 -4.79 11.71 7.80
CA SER A 78 -5.15 12.69 8.84
C SER A 78 -4.84 12.20 10.26
N ASP A 79 -4.44 10.94 10.42
CA ASP A 79 -4.10 10.32 11.69
C ASP A 79 -2.58 10.18 11.80
N SER A 80 -1.98 10.85 12.79
CA SER A 80 -0.53 10.90 12.99
C SER A 80 0.13 9.55 13.31
N SER A 81 -0.68 8.50 13.51
CA SER A 81 -0.17 7.15 13.70
C SER A 81 -0.10 6.34 12.39
N THR A 82 -0.67 6.85 11.30
CA THR A 82 -0.75 6.14 10.00
C THR A 82 -0.43 7.04 8.80
N ASP A 83 -0.11 8.31 9.03
CA ASP A 83 0.09 9.29 7.97
C ASP A 83 1.38 9.06 7.18
N ASP A 84 2.39 8.50 7.84
CA ASP A 84 3.67 8.06 7.29
C ASP A 84 3.58 6.78 6.44
N ILE A 85 2.60 5.91 6.70
CA ILE A 85 2.43 4.64 5.98
C ILE A 85 2.19 4.92 4.48
N PRO A 86 3.03 4.41 3.57
CA PRO A 86 2.86 4.64 2.15
C PRO A 86 1.60 3.94 1.62
N VAL A 87 0.96 4.54 0.62
CA VAL A 87 -0.26 4.02 -0.01
C VAL A 87 -0.09 3.96 -1.52
N ILE A 88 -0.36 2.77 -2.07
CA ILE A 88 -0.49 2.54 -3.51
C ILE A 88 -1.96 2.30 -3.81
N VAL A 89 -2.52 3.09 -4.71
CA VAL A 89 -3.91 2.92 -5.16
C VAL A 89 -3.97 1.85 -6.25
N VAL A 90 -4.88 0.90 -6.12
CA VAL A 90 -5.10 -0.20 -7.11
C VAL A 90 -6.56 -0.23 -7.51
N THR A 91 -6.94 0.34 -8.66
CA THR A 91 -8.37 0.50 -9.00
C THR A 91 -8.69 0.36 -10.49
N ALA A 92 -9.92 -0.05 -10.83
CA ALA A 92 -10.31 -0.39 -12.20
C ALA A 92 -10.67 0.81 -13.10
N LYS A 93 -10.72 2.04 -12.58
CA LYS A 93 -11.17 3.20 -13.37
C LYS A 93 -10.07 4.26 -13.51
N ALA A 94 -9.40 4.26 -14.66
CA ALA A 94 -8.51 5.36 -15.05
C ALA A 94 -9.21 6.74 -15.05
N GLN A 95 -10.52 6.79 -15.29
CA GLN A 95 -11.30 8.05 -15.25
C GLN A 95 -11.78 8.46 -13.85
N ALA A 96 -11.64 7.61 -12.82
CA ALA A 96 -11.74 8.06 -11.42
C ALA A 96 -10.50 8.89 -11.04
N ILE A 97 -9.38 8.64 -11.72
CA ILE A 97 -8.16 9.46 -11.61
C ILE A 97 -8.41 10.87 -12.15
N ASP A 98 -9.12 11.01 -13.28
CA ASP A 98 -9.40 12.31 -13.90
C ASP A 98 -10.54 13.10 -13.21
N LYS A 99 -11.52 12.41 -12.60
CA LYS A 99 -12.59 13.08 -11.84
C LYS A 99 -12.12 13.54 -10.46
N VAL A 100 -11.02 12.98 -9.96
CA VAL A 100 -10.26 13.51 -8.85
C VAL A 100 -9.21 14.47 -9.44
N LEU A 101 -9.67 15.67 -9.82
CA LEU A 101 -8.85 16.88 -9.96
C LEU A 101 -7.95 17.13 -8.71
N GLY A 102 -8.17 16.40 -7.62
CA GLY A 102 -7.36 16.35 -6.41
C GLY A 102 -6.21 15.34 -6.38
N LEU A 103 -5.94 14.50 -7.39
CA LEU A 103 -4.82 13.54 -7.31
C LEU A 103 -3.45 14.20 -7.58
N HIS A 104 -3.44 15.40 -8.18
CA HIS A 104 -2.29 16.29 -8.12
C HIS A 104 -2.12 16.96 -6.73
N ILE A 105 -3.13 16.88 -5.86
CA ILE A 105 -3.13 17.40 -4.48
C ILE A 105 -2.89 16.28 -3.46
N ALA A 106 -3.31 15.05 -3.78
CA ALA A 106 -3.12 13.84 -2.99
C ALA A 106 -1.72 13.27 -3.26
N LYS A 107 -0.83 13.37 -2.28
CA LYS A 107 0.50 12.78 -2.31
C LYS A 107 0.44 11.25 -2.14
N VAL A 108 -0.31 10.54 -2.99
CA VAL A 108 -0.25 9.07 -3.04
C VAL A 108 1.12 8.64 -3.53
N ASN A 109 1.63 7.52 -3.04
CA ASN A 109 3.00 7.07 -3.34
C ASN A 109 3.09 6.41 -4.72
N ASP A 110 2.02 5.72 -5.13
CA ASP A 110 1.87 5.22 -6.50
C ASP A 110 0.41 4.91 -6.89
N TYR A 111 0.21 4.61 -8.16
CA TYR A 111 -1.08 4.21 -8.73
C TYR A 111 -0.92 3.03 -9.71
N ILE A 112 -1.82 2.06 -9.63
CA ILE A 112 -1.95 0.91 -10.52
C ILE A 112 -3.40 0.81 -11.02
N SER A 113 -3.60 0.74 -12.34
CA SER A 113 -4.92 0.48 -12.91
C SER A 113 -5.19 -1.02 -13.04
N LYS A 114 -6.40 -1.48 -12.69
CA LYS A 114 -6.86 -2.83 -13.06
C LYS A 114 -7.35 -2.82 -14.53
N PRO A 115 -7.05 -3.85 -15.34
CA PRO A 115 -6.19 -4.99 -15.02
C PRO A 115 -4.70 -4.59 -15.03
N PHE A 116 -3.93 -5.17 -14.12
CA PHE A 116 -2.48 -4.98 -14.01
C PHE A 116 -1.72 -6.28 -14.26
N SER A 117 -0.44 -6.17 -14.62
CA SER A 117 0.46 -7.32 -14.69
C SER A 117 1.10 -7.62 -13.32
N PRO A 118 1.50 -8.88 -13.03
CA PRO A 118 2.27 -9.18 -11.83
C PRO A 118 3.55 -8.33 -11.70
N GLN A 119 4.25 -8.11 -12.82
CA GLN A 119 5.47 -7.32 -12.85
C GLN A 119 5.22 -5.85 -12.50
N GLU A 120 4.12 -5.27 -12.97
CA GLU A 120 3.72 -3.90 -12.65
C GLU A 120 3.48 -3.72 -11.16
N LEU A 121 2.72 -4.64 -10.54
CA LEU A 121 2.48 -4.65 -9.11
C LEU A 121 3.79 -4.77 -8.31
N ILE A 122 4.66 -5.71 -8.68
CA ILE A 122 5.95 -5.93 -8.00
C ILE A 122 6.82 -4.66 -8.09
N GLN A 123 6.96 -4.07 -9.27
CA GLN A 123 7.80 -2.89 -9.48
C GLN A 123 7.30 -1.68 -8.69
N SER A 124 5.98 -1.50 -8.62
CA SER A 124 5.35 -0.44 -7.82
C SER A 124 5.67 -0.61 -6.33
N VAL A 125 5.45 -1.81 -5.78
CA VAL A 125 5.72 -2.14 -4.38
C VAL A 125 7.20 -1.95 -4.03
N GLU A 126 8.12 -2.51 -4.83
CA GLU A 126 9.56 -2.39 -4.61
C GLU A 126 10.04 -0.95 -4.64
N ARG A 127 9.53 -0.14 -5.58
CA ARG A 127 9.87 1.28 -5.68
C ARG A 127 9.39 2.08 -4.48
N VAL A 128 8.17 1.86 -4.02
CA VAL A 128 7.60 2.63 -2.90
C VAL A 128 8.29 2.26 -1.59
N LEU A 129 8.52 0.97 -1.34
CA LEU A 129 9.20 0.51 -0.13
C LEU A 129 10.67 0.97 -0.07
N SER A 130 11.39 0.98 -1.20
CA SER A 130 12.79 1.45 -1.23
C SER A 130 12.94 2.96 -1.02
N GLN A 131 11.92 3.78 -1.34
CA GLN A 131 11.94 5.22 -1.08
C GLN A 131 11.75 5.53 0.42
N GLY A 132 10.90 4.78 1.13
CA GLY A 132 10.72 4.94 2.58
C GLY A 132 12.00 4.62 3.39
N GLU A 133 12.82 3.70 2.92
CA GLU A 133 14.13 3.38 3.53
C GLU A 133 15.17 4.51 3.34
N ALA A 134 15.12 5.20 2.20
CA ALA A 134 16.04 6.31 1.91
C ALA A 134 15.70 7.55 2.74
N ASP A 135 14.41 7.86 2.90
CA ASP A 135 13.94 9.01 3.69
C ASP A 135 14.25 8.81 5.19
N SER A 136 13.98 7.63 5.74
CA SER A 136 14.29 7.29 7.14
C SER A 136 15.79 7.28 7.46
N SER A 137 16.65 6.90 6.51
CA SER A 137 18.12 6.93 6.69
C SER A 137 18.70 8.35 6.66
N SER A 138 18.02 9.29 6.02
CA SER A 138 18.48 10.68 5.90
C SER A 138 18.26 11.52 7.16
N GLU A 139 17.25 11.20 7.97
CA GLU A 139 16.97 11.89 9.24
C GLU A 139 17.94 11.51 10.35
N VAL A 140 18.48 10.28 10.35
CA VAL A 140 19.42 9.81 11.38
C VAL A 140 20.81 10.44 11.25
N THR A 141 21.19 10.92 10.06
CA THR A 141 22.54 11.49 9.81
C THR A 141 22.66 12.96 10.23
N ASN A 142 21.56 13.60 10.63
CA ASN A 142 21.49 15.02 11.02
C ASN A 142 21.34 15.27 12.54
N LEU A 143 21.61 14.26 13.37
CA LEU A 143 21.69 14.36 14.84
C LEU A 143 23.11 14.07 15.33
#